data_AF-A0A534R348-F1
#
_entry.id   AF-A0A534R348-F1
#
_cell.length_a   1.000
_cell.length_b   1.000
_cell.length_c   1.000
_cell.angle_alpha   90.00
_cell.angle_beta   90.00
_cell.angle_gamma   90.00
#
_symmetry.space_group_name_H-M   'P 1'
#
loop_
_entity.id
_entity.type
_entity.pdbx_description
1 polymer ?
#
loop_
_entity_poly.entity_id
_entity_poly.type
_entity_poly.pdbx_seq_one_letter_code
_entity_poly.pdbx_strand_id
1 'polypeptide(L)'
;MTAYLARLVPTFASTSRVILSGSSAGGFGALANWWQTQQAFGTVRVDLIDDSGPPLPAPYLTETLEQTWRNAWNLAAAMPAGCTACADDLDAVMGFYGMQLPGHRAALLSYTRDGVIGAFFQLNGDSVEAALGALAGELAPYDIWRHFYVTGSSHTMLGSPGVSQNGVTVRTFVAQMVDDDPAWASVEP
;
A
#
# COMPACT_ATOMS: atom_id res chain seq x y z
N MET A 1 9.03 -10.07 -9.11
CA MET A 1 10.00 -9.30 -8.31
C MET A 1 11.31 -10.07 -8.05
N THR A 2 11.27 -11.31 -7.54
CA THR A 2 12.46 -12.10 -7.15
C THR A 2 13.62 -12.07 -8.16
N ALA A 3 13.35 -12.33 -9.45
CA ALA A 3 14.37 -12.30 -10.49
C ALA A 3 15.00 -10.91 -10.70
N TYR A 4 14.23 -9.84 -10.48
CA TYR A 4 14.74 -8.46 -10.53
C TYR A 4 15.61 -8.16 -9.31
N LEU A 5 15.20 -8.56 -8.10
CA LEU A 5 15.98 -8.34 -6.88
C LEU A 5 17.37 -8.98 -6.95
N ALA A 6 17.51 -10.15 -7.59
CA ALA A 6 18.80 -10.79 -7.84
C ALA A 6 19.78 -9.91 -8.66
N ARG A 7 19.28 -8.95 -9.44
CA ARG A 7 20.11 -7.94 -10.14
C ARG A 7 20.18 -6.62 -9.39
N LEU A 8 19.07 -6.14 -8.84
CA LEU A 8 19.00 -4.83 -8.19
C LEU A 8 19.91 -4.77 -6.96
N VAL A 9 19.89 -5.79 -6.09
CA VAL A 9 20.67 -5.77 -4.84
C VAL A 9 22.18 -5.64 -5.12
N PRO A 10 22.81 -6.45 -6.01
CA PRO A 10 24.21 -6.26 -6.35
C PRO A 10 24.52 -4.95 -7.10
N THR A 11 23.57 -4.46 -7.92
CA THR A 11 23.74 -3.22 -8.70
C THR A 11 23.79 -2.00 -7.79
N PHE A 12 23.00 -2.01 -6.73
CA PHE A 12 22.83 -0.90 -5.78
C PHE A 12 23.43 -1.23 -4.40
N ALA A 13 24.63 -1.81 -4.39
CA ALA A 13 25.28 -2.32 -3.19
C ALA A 13 25.61 -1.25 -2.12
N SER A 14 25.68 0.02 -2.50
CA SER A 14 25.95 1.15 -1.59
C SER A 14 24.70 1.91 -1.14
N THR A 15 23.51 1.40 -1.45
CA THR A 15 22.26 2.07 -1.10
C THR A 15 22.00 2.03 0.40
N SER A 16 21.62 3.18 0.97
CA SER A 16 21.27 3.31 2.40
C SER A 16 19.77 3.20 2.67
N ARG A 17 18.92 3.39 1.64
CA ARG A 17 17.47 3.35 1.74
C ARG A 17 16.84 2.99 0.41
N VAL A 18 15.76 2.22 0.43
CA VAL A 18 14.96 1.86 -0.75
C VAL A 18 13.53 2.33 -0.53
N ILE A 19 12.91 2.89 -1.57
CA ILE A 19 11.47 3.09 -1.62
C ILE A 19 10.92 2.14 -2.67
N LEU A 20 10.09 1.18 -2.26
CA LEU A 20 9.31 0.36 -3.17
C LEU A 20 7.97 1.06 -3.41
N SER A 21 7.70 1.46 -4.64
CA SER A 21 6.46 2.14 -4.99
C SER A 21 5.81 1.60 -6.23
N GLY A 22 4.51 1.83 -6.35
CA GLY A 22 3.76 1.54 -7.56
C GLY A 22 2.38 2.18 -7.55
N SER A 23 1.84 2.36 -8.76
CA SER A 23 0.53 2.97 -8.97
C SER A 23 -0.46 1.95 -9.56
N SER A 24 -1.74 2.03 -9.19
CA SER A 24 -2.80 1.13 -9.65
C SER A 24 -2.47 -0.33 -9.31
N ALA A 25 -2.52 -1.24 -10.30
CA ALA A 25 -2.00 -2.61 -10.17
C ALA A 25 -0.55 -2.67 -9.63
N GLY A 26 0.25 -1.65 -9.90
CA GLY A 26 1.60 -1.51 -9.34
C GLY A 26 1.61 -1.24 -7.84
N GLY A 27 0.59 -0.60 -7.27
CA GLY A 27 0.42 -0.37 -5.83
C GLY A 27 0.20 -1.69 -5.09
N PHE A 28 -0.78 -2.48 -5.54
CA PHE A 28 -0.97 -3.87 -5.10
C PHE A 28 0.31 -4.70 -5.24
N GLY A 29 1.02 -4.55 -6.36
CA GLY A 29 2.29 -5.20 -6.61
C GLY A 29 3.38 -4.78 -5.61
N ALA A 30 3.50 -3.50 -5.31
CA ALA A 30 4.46 -2.98 -4.33
C ALA A 30 4.16 -3.57 -2.94
N LEU A 31 2.89 -3.52 -2.51
CA LEU A 31 2.45 -4.10 -1.25
C LEU A 31 2.75 -5.61 -1.16
N ALA A 32 2.31 -6.40 -2.15
CA ALA A 32 2.50 -7.85 -2.16
C ALA A 32 3.99 -8.25 -2.20
N ASN A 33 4.86 -7.40 -2.76
CA ASN A 33 6.28 -7.70 -2.89
C ASN A 33 7.14 -7.00 -1.83
N TRP A 34 6.56 -6.28 -0.87
CA TRP A 34 7.31 -5.52 0.11
C TRP A 34 8.19 -6.42 0.98
N TRP A 35 7.62 -7.50 1.53
CA TRP A 35 8.35 -8.46 2.37
C TRP A 35 9.61 -8.99 1.68
N GLN A 36 9.46 -9.60 0.51
CA GLN A 36 10.61 -10.19 -0.20
C GLN A 36 11.65 -9.14 -0.60
N THR A 37 11.22 -7.89 -0.85
CA THR A 37 12.13 -6.78 -1.13
C THR A 37 12.93 -6.42 0.10
N GLN A 38 12.28 -6.29 1.28
CA GLN A 38 12.98 -6.08 2.54
C GLN A 38 13.97 -7.21 2.84
N GLN A 39 13.55 -8.47 2.69
CA GLN A 39 14.45 -9.62 2.93
C GLN A 39 15.67 -9.61 2.00
N ALA A 40 15.50 -9.19 0.74
CA ALA A 40 16.60 -9.14 -0.23
C ALA A 40 17.61 -8.02 0.05
N PHE A 41 17.14 -6.86 0.53
CA PHE A 41 18.00 -5.73 0.91
C PHE A 41 18.55 -5.82 2.33
N GLY A 42 18.15 -6.84 3.10
CA GLY A 42 18.71 -7.17 4.41
C GLY A 42 18.50 -6.04 5.42
N THR A 43 19.59 -5.43 5.89
CA THR A 43 19.54 -4.35 6.88
C THR A 43 19.23 -2.98 6.26
N VAL A 44 19.25 -2.86 4.93
CA VAL A 44 18.84 -1.62 4.24
C VAL A 44 17.33 -1.51 4.34
N ARG A 45 16.86 -0.42 4.94
CA ARG A 45 15.43 -0.14 5.13
C ARG A 45 14.73 0.04 3.77
N VAL A 46 13.64 -0.68 3.57
CA VAL A 46 12.74 -0.57 2.41
C VAL A 46 11.41 0.01 2.87
N ASP A 47 11.08 1.23 2.47
CA ASP A 47 9.75 1.82 2.72
C ASP A 47 8.79 1.55 1.55
N LEU A 48 7.49 1.67 1.78
CA LEU A 48 6.44 1.39 0.80
C LEU A 48 5.65 2.65 0.42
N ILE A 49 5.38 2.84 -0.88
CA ILE A 49 4.33 3.75 -1.35
C ILE A 49 3.39 2.99 -2.29
N ASP A 50 2.18 2.75 -1.81
CA ASP A 50 1.06 2.22 -2.59
C ASP A 50 0.21 3.40 -3.08
N ASP A 51 0.09 3.56 -4.41
CA ASP A 51 -0.70 4.62 -5.02
C ASP A 51 -1.92 4.05 -5.76
N SER A 52 -3.10 4.20 -5.17
CA SER A 52 -4.37 3.65 -5.65
C SER A 52 -4.33 2.12 -5.83
N GLY A 53 -3.70 1.38 -4.93
CA GLY A 53 -3.75 -0.09 -4.85
C GLY A 53 -4.27 -0.67 -3.51
N PRO A 54 -5.27 -0.08 -2.85
CA PRO A 54 -5.68 -0.52 -1.51
C PRO A 54 -6.30 -1.94 -1.54
N PRO A 55 -5.80 -2.90 -0.74
CA PRO A 55 -6.55 -4.11 -0.47
C PRO A 55 -7.71 -3.76 0.47
N LEU A 56 -8.93 -3.70 -0.08
CA LEU A 56 -10.09 -3.32 0.72
C LEU A 56 -10.49 -4.46 1.66
N PRO A 57 -10.80 -4.19 2.94
CA PRO A 57 -11.20 -5.22 3.89
C PRO A 57 -12.63 -5.71 3.64
N ALA A 58 -13.01 -6.79 4.29
CA ALA A 58 -14.41 -7.24 4.32
C ALA A 58 -15.33 -6.14 4.92
N PRO A 59 -16.59 -6.01 4.46
CA PRO A 59 -17.24 -6.78 3.40
C PRO A 59 -17.03 -6.20 1.99
N TYR A 60 -16.13 -5.24 1.81
CA TYR A 60 -15.96 -4.48 0.56
C TYR A 60 -15.26 -5.30 -0.53
N LEU A 61 -14.25 -6.08 -0.13
CA LEU A 61 -13.83 -7.24 -0.91
C LEU A 61 -14.66 -8.45 -0.45
N THR A 62 -15.60 -8.88 -1.28
CA THR A 62 -16.44 -10.04 -0.93
C THR A 62 -15.62 -11.33 -0.92
N GLU A 63 -15.89 -12.23 0.02
CA GLU A 63 -15.24 -13.55 0.13
C GLU A 63 -15.28 -14.31 -1.21
N THR A 64 -16.40 -14.28 -1.92
CA THR A 64 -16.55 -14.92 -3.25
C THR A 64 -15.58 -14.35 -4.28
N LEU A 65 -15.47 -13.01 -4.37
CA LEU A 65 -14.56 -12.35 -5.31
C LEU A 65 -13.10 -12.64 -4.95
N GLU A 66 -12.78 -12.57 -3.66
CA GLU A 66 -11.45 -12.85 -3.15
C GLU A 66 -11.00 -14.28 -3.43
N GLN A 67 -11.86 -15.28 -3.15
CA GLN A 67 -11.58 -16.68 -3.47
C GLN A 67 -11.39 -16.90 -4.98
N THR A 68 -12.12 -16.16 -5.81
CA THR A 68 -11.91 -16.19 -7.26
C THR A 68 -10.50 -15.72 -7.62
N TRP A 69 -10.04 -14.62 -7.03
CA TRP A 69 -8.69 -14.08 -7.27
C TRP A 69 -7.59 -14.98 -6.72
N ARG A 70 -7.77 -15.50 -5.50
CA ARG A 70 -6.83 -16.44 -4.86
C ARG A 70 -6.56 -17.64 -5.77
N ASN A 71 -7.62 -18.23 -6.33
CA ASN A 71 -7.51 -19.36 -7.25
C ASN A 71 -6.90 -18.96 -8.61
N ALA A 72 -7.32 -17.82 -9.18
CA ALA A 72 -6.85 -17.39 -10.49
C ALA A 72 -5.36 -17.00 -10.52
N TRP A 73 -4.87 -16.40 -9.43
CA TRP A 73 -3.52 -15.80 -9.40
C TRP A 73 -2.55 -16.48 -8.45
N ASN A 74 -2.96 -17.58 -7.82
CA ASN A 74 -2.14 -18.29 -6.83
C ASN A 74 -1.60 -17.33 -5.75
N LEU A 75 -2.48 -16.51 -5.16
CA LEU A 75 -2.09 -15.44 -4.24
C LEU A 75 -1.34 -15.96 -3.02
N ALA A 76 -1.57 -17.21 -2.63
CA ALA A 76 -0.80 -17.88 -1.57
C ALA A 76 0.72 -17.85 -1.84
N ALA A 77 1.16 -17.94 -3.10
CA ALA A 77 2.57 -17.84 -3.46
C ALA A 77 3.12 -16.40 -3.44
N ALA A 78 2.24 -15.40 -3.43
CA ALA A 78 2.60 -13.99 -3.36
C ALA A 78 2.57 -13.44 -1.92
N MET A 79 1.90 -14.12 -0.99
CA MET A 79 1.82 -13.68 0.41
C MET A 79 3.08 -14.03 1.21
N PRO A 80 3.47 -13.21 2.20
CA PRO A 80 4.57 -13.53 3.11
C PRO A 80 4.30 -14.83 3.87
N ALA A 81 5.27 -15.75 3.91
CA ALA A 81 5.10 -17.07 4.53
C ALA A 81 4.70 -17.05 6.03
N GLY A 82 4.98 -15.95 6.73
CA GLY A 82 4.61 -15.76 8.13
C GLY A 82 3.20 -15.18 8.36
N CYS A 83 2.49 -14.76 7.32
CA CYS A 83 1.16 -14.17 7.44
C CYS A 83 0.08 -15.24 7.28
N THR A 84 -0.28 -15.90 8.38
CA THR A 84 -1.33 -16.93 8.35
C THR A 84 -2.71 -16.34 8.05
N ALA A 85 -3.02 -15.16 8.59
CA ALA A 85 -4.28 -14.45 8.32
C ALA A 85 -4.44 -14.06 6.84
N CYS A 86 -3.33 -13.90 6.11
CA CYS A 86 -3.36 -13.63 4.67
C CYS A 86 -3.94 -14.79 3.84
N ALA A 87 -4.15 -15.97 4.43
CA ALA A 87 -4.84 -17.09 3.78
C ALA A 87 -6.34 -16.81 3.61
N ASP A 88 -6.91 -16.04 4.52
CA ASP A 88 -8.34 -15.78 4.61
C ASP A 88 -8.67 -14.37 4.09
N ASP A 89 -7.89 -13.37 4.47
CA ASP A 89 -8.13 -11.95 4.16
C ASP A 89 -6.91 -11.31 3.47
N LEU A 90 -7.08 -10.66 2.31
CA LEU A 90 -5.95 -10.06 1.57
C LEU A 90 -5.38 -8.81 2.26
N ASP A 91 -6.22 -8.01 2.91
CA ASP A 91 -5.84 -6.81 3.65
C ASP A 91 -4.99 -7.13 4.89
N ALA A 92 -5.10 -8.36 5.44
CA ALA A 92 -4.32 -8.81 6.60
C ALA A 92 -2.80 -8.70 6.39
N VAL A 93 -2.32 -8.64 5.14
CA VAL A 93 -0.92 -8.41 4.82
C VAL A 93 -0.42 -7.05 5.34
N MET A 94 -1.28 -6.04 5.38
CA MET A 94 -0.92 -4.70 5.87
C MET A 94 -0.69 -4.70 7.39
N GLY A 95 -1.54 -5.42 8.13
CA GLY A 95 -1.35 -5.63 9.57
C GLY A 95 -0.12 -6.48 9.88
N PHE A 96 0.15 -7.52 9.08
CA PHE A 96 1.38 -8.30 9.18
C PHE A 96 2.63 -7.41 9.02
N TYR A 97 2.67 -6.52 8.02
CA TYR A 97 3.77 -5.57 7.88
C TYR A 97 3.85 -4.58 9.04
N GLY A 98 2.71 -4.11 9.54
CA GLY A 98 2.61 -3.28 10.74
C GLY A 98 3.35 -3.86 11.95
N MET A 99 3.27 -5.18 12.13
CA MET A 99 3.96 -5.89 13.21
C MET A 99 5.42 -6.23 12.91
N GLN A 100 5.72 -6.64 11.67
CA GLN A 100 7.02 -7.24 11.32
C GLN A 100 8.06 -6.22 10.87
N LEU A 101 7.65 -5.01 10.49
CA LEU A 101 8.53 -3.97 9.95
C LEU A 101 8.54 -2.71 10.84
N PRO A 102 8.74 -2.82 12.18
CA PRO A 102 8.80 -1.63 13.02
C PRO A 102 9.92 -0.68 12.55
N GLY A 103 9.67 0.63 12.64
CA GLY A 103 10.60 1.66 12.18
C GLY A 103 10.61 1.91 10.67
N HIS A 104 9.85 1.15 9.88
CA HIS A 104 9.61 1.45 8.47
C HIS A 104 8.48 2.47 8.31
N ARG A 105 8.30 2.98 7.10
CA ARG A 105 7.19 3.86 6.72
C ARG A 105 6.48 3.30 5.50
N ALA A 106 5.16 3.38 5.52
CA ALA A 106 4.32 2.91 4.44
C ALA A 106 3.19 3.91 4.18
N ALA A 107 3.04 4.30 2.92
CA ALA A 107 2.05 5.26 2.50
C ALA A 107 1.02 4.59 1.58
N LEU A 108 -0.26 4.84 1.85
CA LEU A 108 -1.35 4.56 0.92
C LEU A 108 -1.90 5.88 0.38
N LEU A 109 -1.72 6.15 -0.91
CA LEU A 109 -2.33 7.28 -1.61
C LEU A 109 -3.62 6.79 -2.27
N SER A 110 -4.74 7.47 -2.11
CA SER A 110 -6.01 7.08 -2.76
C SER A 110 -6.96 8.25 -2.97
N TYR A 111 -7.79 8.18 -4.00
CA TYR A 111 -8.95 9.05 -4.11
C TYR A 111 -10.12 8.42 -3.36
N THR A 112 -10.89 9.21 -2.60
CA THR A 112 -11.93 8.68 -1.72
C THR A 112 -13.01 7.91 -2.46
N ARG A 113 -13.26 8.22 -3.73
CA ARG A 113 -14.26 7.56 -4.58
C ARG A 113 -13.64 7.08 -5.89
N ASP A 114 -12.39 6.62 -5.85
CA ASP A 114 -11.61 6.17 -7.01
C ASP A 114 -12.45 5.25 -7.93
N GLY A 115 -12.74 5.73 -9.14
CA GLY A 115 -13.66 5.05 -10.05
C GLY A 115 -13.09 3.76 -10.63
N VAL A 116 -11.76 3.62 -10.69
CA VAL A 116 -11.10 2.39 -11.16
C VAL A 116 -11.16 1.34 -10.06
N ILE A 117 -10.88 1.71 -8.82
CA ILE A 117 -11.02 0.81 -7.66
C ILE A 117 -12.48 0.38 -7.47
N GLY A 118 -13.43 1.30 -7.60
CA GLY A 118 -14.86 0.97 -7.59
C GLY A 118 -15.21 -0.06 -8.67
N ALA A 119 -14.79 0.15 -9.91
CA ALA A 119 -15.01 -0.83 -10.98
C ALA A 119 -14.32 -2.18 -10.71
N PHE A 120 -13.09 -2.17 -10.18
CA PHE A 120 -12.29 -3.36 -9.91
C PHE A 120 -12.90 -4.27 -8.84
N PHE A 121 -13.42 -3.68 -7.76
CA PHE A 121 -14.08 -4.40 -6.67
C PHE A 121 -15.61 -4.52 -6.84
N GLN A 122 -16.18 -3.99 -7.93
CA GLN A 122 -17.63 -3.95 -8.19
C GLN A 122 -18.40 -3.15 -7.12
N LEU A 123 -17.81 -2.04 -6.68
CA LEU A 123 -18.32 -1.11 -5.69
C LEU A 123 -18.71 0.23 -6.32
N ASN A 124 -19.66 0.93 -5.70
CA ASN A 124 -19.91 2.33 -6.01
C ASN A 124 -18.92 3.23 -5.23
N GLY A 125 -18.87 4.53 -5.58
CA GLY A 125 -17.94 5.47 -4.95
C GLY A 125 -18.11 5.61 -3.43
N ASP A 126 -19.36 5.60 -2.92
CA ASP A 126 -19.62 5.70 -1.48
C ASP A 126 -19.09 4.46 -0.74
N SER A 127 -19.18 3.28 -1.35
CA SER A 127 -18.62 2.03 -0.83
C SER A 127 -17.09 2.05 -0.83
N VAL A 128 -16.44 2.62 -1.85
CA VAL A 128 -14.97 2.79 -1.86
C VAL A 128 -14.54 3.72 -0.73
N GLU A 129 -15.24 4.83 -0.52
CA GLU A 129 -14.96 5.79 0.54
C GLU A 129 -15.09 5.15 1.92
N ALA A 130 -16.17 4.41 2.15
CA ALA A 130 -16.38 3.67 3.39
C ALA A 130 -15.32 2.57 3.61
N ALA A 131 -14.88 1.89 2.54
CA ALA A 131 -13.84 0.87 2.61
C ALA A 131 -12.47 1.45 3.00
N LEU A 132 -12.10 2.60 2.42
CA LEU A 132 -10.87 3.31 2.76
C LEU A 132 -10.87 3.79 4.21
N GLY A 133 -12.03 4.23 4.72
CA GLY A 133 -12.22 4.58 6.14
C GLY A 133 -12.07 3.38 7.08
N ALA A 134 -12.65 2.23 6.71
CA ALA A 134 -12.48 0.99 7.47
C ALA A 134 -11.01 0.54 7.51
N LEU A 135 -10.35 0.53 6.35
CA LEU A 135 -8.93 0.20 6.24
C LEU A 135 -8.06 1.15 7.07
N ALA A 136 -8.31 2.46 7.02
CA ALA A 136 -7.60 3.43 7.86
C ALA A 136 -7.74 3.11 9.37
N GLY A 137 -8.93 2.67 9.80
CA GLY A 137 -9.17 2.22 11.17
C GLY A 137 -8.35 0.99 11.56
N GLU A 138 -8.21 0.01 10.66
CA GLU A 138 -7.41 -1.20 10.88
C GLU A 138 -5.90 -0.89 10.94
N LEU A 139 -5.44 0.11 10.19
CA LEU A 139 -4.04 0.51 10.14
C LEU A 139 -3.62 1.45 11.27
N ALA A 140 -4.57 2.16 11.90
CA ALA A 140 -4.31 3.15 12.94
C ALA A 140 -3.46 2.67 14.13
N PRO A 141 -3.55 1.40 14.59
CA PRO A 141 -2.70 0.90 15.68
C PRO A 141 -1.22 0.73 15.33
N TYR A 142 -0.84 0.78 14.05
CA TYR A 142 0.53 0.53 13.60
C TYR A 142 1.22 1.83 13.22
N ASP A 143 2.36 2.10 13.86
CA ASP A 143 3.10 3.35 13.67
C ASP A 143 3.58 3.59 12.24
N ILE A 144 3.76 2.53 11.44
CA ILE A 144 4.37 2.60 10.11
C ILE A 144 3.45 3.20 9.04
N TRP A 145 2.13 3.09 9.21
CA TRP A 145 1.17 3.40 8.15
C TRP A 145 0.69 4.84 8.20
N ARG A 146 0.72 5.53 7.07
CA ARG A 146 -0.01 6.77 6.85
C ARG A 146 -0.76 6.70 5.53
N HIS A 147 -1.82 7.47 5.42
CA HIS A 147 -2.60 7.57 4.19
C HIS A 147 -2.70 9.01 3.71
N PHE A 148 -2.85 9.17 2.40
CA PHE A 148 -3.13 10.45 1.76
C PHE A 148 -4.37 10.27 0.88
N TYR A 149 -5.51 10.62 1.44
CA TYR A 149 -6.81 10.51 0.79
C TYR A 149 -7.25 11.85 0.24
N VAL A 150 -7.62 11.87 -1.04
CA VAL A 150 -8.04 13.08 -1.75
C VAL A 150 -9.49 12.93 -2.15
N THR A 151 -10.32 13.94 -1.89
CA THR A 151 -11.70 13.96 -2.37
C THR A 151 -11.72 13.88 -3.91
N GLY A 152 -12.40 12.87 -4.45
CA GLY A 152 -12.58 12.75 -5.89
C GLY A 152 -12.70 11.30 -6.35
N SER A 153 -12.80 11.12 -7.66
CA SER A 153 -12.96 9.81 -8.30
C SER A 153 -11.88 9.49 -9.34
N SER A 154 -10.81 10.29 -9.37
CA SER A 154 -9.62 10.02 -10.18
C SER A 154 -8.88 8.76 -9.71
N HIS A 155 -7.83 8.39 -10.44
CA HIS A 155 -7.05 7.18 -10.15
C HIS A 155 -5.56 7.49 -10.27
N THR A 156 -4.78 7.11 -9.26
CA THR A 156 -3.34 7.35 -9.09
C THR A 156 -2.95 8.83 -8.94
N MET A 157 -1.92 9.11 -8.15
CA MET A 157 -1.46 10.48 -7.90
C MET A 157 0.06 10.65 -7.78
N LEU A 158 0.86 9.58 -7.81
CA LEU A 158 2.34 9.70 -7.78
C LEU A 158 2.90 10.54 -8.94
N GLY A 159 2.27 10.45 -10.12
CA GLY A 159 2.61 11.27 -11.29
C GLY A 159 2.14 12.73 -11.22
N SER A 160 1.37 13.09 -10.17
CA SER A 160 0.67 14.36 -10.05
C SER A 160 1.03 15.06 -8.72
N PRO A 161 2.29 15.49 -8.53
CA PRO A 161 2.81 15.96 -7.24
C PRO A 161 2.12 17.21 -6.68
N GLY A 162 1.35 17.93 -7.50
CA GLY A 162 0.59 19.12 -7.12
C GLY A 162 -0.82 18.84 -6.60
N VAL A 163 -1.32 17.60 -6.72
CA VAL A 163 -2.60 17.21 -6.09
C VAL A 163 -2.49 17.47 -4.59
N SER A 164 -3.54 18.02 -4.00
CA SER A 164 -3.55 18.41 -2.59
C SER A 164 -4.87 18.07 -1.91
N GLN A 165 -4.77 17.83 -0.61
CA GLN A 165 -5.89 17.72 0.32
C GLN A 165 -5.54 18.53 1.57
N ASN A 166 -6.49 19.33 2.07
CA ASN A 166 -6.33 20.12 3.29
C ASN A 166 -5.02 20.93 3.37
N GLY A 167 -4.60 21.49 2.22
CA GLY A 167 -3.39 22.32 2.10
C GLY A 167 -2.06 21.55 1.99
N VAL A 168 -2.07 20.23 2.12
CA VAL A 168 -0.89 19.37 1.93
C VAL A 168 -0.91 18.81 0.52
N THR A 169 0.21 18.93 -0.21
CA THR A 169 0.35 18.31 -1.54
C THR A 169 0.90 16.90 -1.44
N VAL A 170 0.68 16.06 -2.46
CA VAL A 170 1.33 14.74 -2.60
C VAL A 170 2.84 14.86 -2.44
N ARG A 171 3.46 15.87 -3.08
CA ARG A 171 4.89 16.16 -2.92
C ARG A 171 5.28 16.39 -1.46
N THR A 172 4.52 17.20 -0.73
CA THR A 172 4.81 17.54 0.66
C THR A 172 4.70 16.30 1.54
N PHE A 173 3.62 15.56 1.42
CA PHE A 173 3.39 14.32 2.18
C PHE A 173 4.47 13.26 1.92
N VAL A 174 4.84 13.04 0.65
CA VAL A 174 5.91 12.09 0.30
C VAL A 174 7.29 12.57 0.75
N ALA A 175 7.58 13.88 0.67
CA ALA A 175 8.84 14.43 1.19
C ALA A 175 8.96 14.21 2.70
N GLN A 176 7.90 14.51 3.47
CA GLN A 176 7.86 14.25 4.91
C GLN A 176 8.07 12.78 5.25
N MET A 177 7.47 11.87 4.47
CA MET A 177 7.72 10.44 4.60
C MET A 177 9.20 10.09 4.43
N VAL A 178 9.80 10.53 3.32
CA VAL A 178 11.17 10.19 2.91
C VAL A 178 12.21 10.86 3.80
N ASP A 179 11.93 12.05 4.34
CA ASP A 179 12.87 12.79 5.19
C ASP A 179 12.81 12.36 6.67
N ASP A 180 12.05 11.31 6.97
CA ASP A 180 11.80 10.85 8.33
C ASP A 180 11.21 11.95 9.25
N ASP A 181 10.43 12.88 8.68
CA ASP A 181 9.82 13.99 9.41
C ASP A 181 8.90 13.45 10.53
N PRO A 182 9.12 13.82 11.81
CA PRO A 182 8.25 13.40 12.92
C PRO A 182 6.83 13.95 12.82
N ALA A 183 6.59 14.99 12.01
CA ALA A 183 5.26 15.54 11.74
C ALA A 183 4.51 14.80 10.62
N TRP A 184 5.09 13.74 10.03
CA TRP A 184 4.43 12.96 8.99
C TRP A 184 3.17 12.24 9.52
N ALA A 185 2.02 12.71 9.06
CA ALA A 185 0.70 12.28 9.51
C ALA A 185 -0.21 12.00 8.31
N SER A 186 -1.27 11.20 8.53
CA SER A 186 -2.26 10.95 7.50
C SER A 186 -2.98 12.25 7.11
N VAL A 187 -3.34 12.35 5.84
CA VAL A 187 -4.10 13.46 5.28
C VAL A 187 -5.36 12.87 4.65
N GLU A 188 -6.51 13.42 5.00
CA GLU A 188 -7.82 13.00 4.52
C GLU A 188 -8.79 14.20 4.53
N PRO A 189 -9.96 14.12 3.85
CA PRO A 189 -10.93 15.22 3.78
C PRO A 189 -11.46 15.72 5.11
#